data_AF-X6PXM5-F1
#
_entry.id   AF-X6PXM5-F1
#
_cell.length_a   1.000
_cell.length_b   1.000
_cell.length_c   1.000
_cell.angle_alpha   90.00
_cell.angle_beta   90.00
_cell.angle_gamma   90.00
#
_symmetry.space_group_name_H-M   'P 1'
#
loop_
_entity.id
_entity.type
_entity.pdbx_description
1 polymer ?
#
loop_
_entity_poly.entity_id
_entity_poly.type
_entity_poly.pdbx_seq_one_letter_code
_entity_poly.pdbx_strand_id
1 'polypeptide(L)'
;MMNMIRNLFKPSLRLSDLDLSENRRIVSKALKALNCTGEWRKEGDAALVRYTFQSGHFGIRIIGNCPQVELSYLFFAEAEMKDINIVRHVCNHFNLNSSGPRFSYSINEETNIIDMHILTPLLLDDDRAKDILSSAMVDMFLWQNSFIRSLTDVKKEAKSSATSDLEWSEKEVARDFFLLREQELRHQKKGAEWRQNDKEAATLKQWMDKVFGLVDVVFSELTVVTDAVTVINDRESIASYNLSDTLIVDGAFVRQKAMLDLVFFLPAHPTTRRRMTFSIQQADGCEDVLYYQVVATLLPLPSGIGRPLHSKEVQVQSHSVLLAYDLRSTKQLQDEFVYMWKEAKSKVANGEENQLTEEQRLIANVESVDAARFVYRSRTLHRQKRYYEAISCLENAYRLLNSNIDKKSLEERNLFLEVCYMLGFCYNELQQYDRAYYYLTFVTGVNRTLYAEEYVNCMIYLGDYRSLMTIDGILEDLHNSIVEDEEGEVEQSVHPFLQFLYRRKAYVLVELHRFDEAEEMLRQMIDDPESGDFALDELAYIQQLREKDKTGGTDESNS
;
A
#
# COMPACT_ATOMS: atom_id res chain seq x y z
N MET A 1 30.95 -14.19 59.91
CA MET A 1 32.16 -14.76 59.26
C MET A 1 31.89 -16.12 58.59
N MET A 2 31.20 -17.07 59.23
CA MET A 2 30.82 -18.37 58.61
C MET A 2 29.92 -18.28 57.36
N ASN A 3 28.99 -17.32 57.27
CA ASN A 3 28.15 -17.14 56.07
C ASN A 3 28.93 -16.55 54.87
N MET A 4 29.97 -15.75 55.12
CA MET A 4 30.83 -15.21 54.06
C MET A 4 31.70 -16.30 53.43
N ILE A 5 32.19 -17.24 54.25
CA ILE A 5 33.02 -18.36 53.79
C ILE A 5 32.19 -19.39 53.01
N ARG A 6 30.91 -19.61 53.38
CA ARG A 6 30.00 -20.48 52.61
C ARG A 6 29.69 -19.96 51.20
N ASN A 7 29.63 -18.64 51.01
CA ASN A 7 29.35 -18.04 49.70
C ASN A 7 30.55 -18.11 48.74
N LEU A 8 31.78 -18.22 49.25
CA LEU A 8 33.01 -18.39 48.45
C LEU A 8 33.13 -19.79 47.81
N PHE A 9 32.36 -20.78 48.28
CA PHE A 9 32.39 -22.17 47.80
C PHE A 9 31.07 -22.63 47.18
N LYS A 10 30.10 -21.73 46.94
CA LYS A 10 28.91 -22.07 46.14
C LYS A 10 29.37 -22.22 44.68
N PRO A 11 29.22 -23.41 44.06
CA PRO A 11 29.50 -23.55 42.64
C PRO A 11 28.61 -22.57 41.87
N SER A 12 29.16 -21.93 40.83
CA SER A 12 28.39 -21.11 39.89
C SER A 12 27.25 -21.97 39.33
N LEU A 13 26.00 -21.54 39.54
CA LEU A 13 24.83 -22.27 39.07
C LEU A 13 24.97 -22.49 37.55
N ARG A 14 25.11 -23.74 37.10
CA ARG A 14 25.18 -24.04 35.67
C ARG A 14 23.75 -24.19 35.17
N LEU A 15 23.47 -23.75 33.95
CA LEU A 15 22.16 -23.93 33.31
C LEU A 15 21.73 -25.40 33.27
N SER A 16 22.68 -26.33 33.23
CA SER A 16 22.46 -27.79 33.31
C SER A 16 21.85 -28.26 34.63
N ASP A 17 21.98 -27.47 35.70
CA ASP A 17 21.58 -27.85 37.06
C ASP A 17 20.13 -27.41 37.36
N LEU A 18 19.52 -26.61 36.47
CA LEU A 18 18.15 -26.14 36.54
C LEU A 18 17.21 -27.16 35.87
N ASP A 19 16.86 -28.20 36.61
CA ASP A 19 15.85 -29.17 36.21
C ASP A 19 14.48 -28.90 36.86
N LEU A 20 13.48 -29.73 36.54
CA LEU A 20 12.12 -29.57 37.08
C LEU A 20 12.06 -29.60 38.61
N SER A 21 12.90 -30.41 39.25
CA SER A 21 12.94 -30.55 40.71
C SER A 21 13.54 -29.30 41.35
N GLU A 22 14.68 -28.85 40.82
CA GLU A 22 15.39 -27.70 41.36
C GLU A 22 14.63 -26.39 41.12
N ASN A 23 14.08 -26.18 39.91
CA ASN A 23 13.21 -25.03 39.64
C ASN A 23 11.99 -25.03 40.56
N ARG A 24 11.37 -26.19 40.81
CA ARG A 24 10.23 -26.28 41.74
C ARG A 24 10.62 -25.94 43.17
N ARG A 25 11.81 -26.33 43.61
CA ARG A 25 12.36 -25.98 44.93
C ARG A 25 12.58 -24.47 45.06
N ILE A 26 13.21 -23.85 44.07
CA ILE A 26 13.50 -22.41 44.01
C ILE A 26 12.18 -21.61 44.03
N VAL A 27 11.23 -21.95 43.15
CA VAL A 27 9.92 -21.29 43.09
C VAL A 27 9.18 -21.43 44.41
N SER A 28 9.12 -22.63 45.00
CA SER A 28 8.41 -22.85 46.28
C SER A 28 9.00 -22.04 47.43
N LYS A 29 10.34 -21.92 47.48
CA LYS A 29 11.05 -21.09 48.47
C LYS A 29 10.73 -19.61 48.27
N ALA A 30 10.74 -19.13 47.03
CA ALA A 30 10.45 -17.74 46.69
C ALA A 30 8.99 -17.36 46.99
N LEU A 31 8.01 -18.19 46.57
CA LEU A 31 6.58 -17.96 46.86
C LEU A 31 6.30 -17.90 48.35
N LYS A 32 6.92 -18.80 49.15
CA LYS A 32 6.82 -18.76 50.61
C LYS A 32 7.38 -17.45 51.19
N ALA A 33 8.49 -16.94 50.65
CA ALA A 33 9.08 -15.67 51.08
C ALA A 33 8.26 -14.43 50.65
N LEU A 34 7.38 -14.58 49.65
CA LEU A 34 6.41 -13.57 49.22
C LEU A 34 5.05 -13.70 49.91
N ASN A 35 4.89 -14.63 50.85
CA ASN A 35 3.62 -14.99 51.49
C ASN A 35 2.52 -15.44 50.51
N CYS A 36 2.92 -16.00 49.36
CA CYS A 36 2.00 -16.60 48.41
C CYS A 36 1.80 -18.09 48.72
N THR A 37 0.56 -18.55 48.66
CA THR A 37 0.19 -19.97 48.76
C THR A 37 -0.42 -20.43 47.44
N GLY A 38 -0.05 -21.63 46.99
CA GLY A 38 -0.52 -22.21 45.74
C GLY A 38 -0.39 -23.72 45.74
N GLU A 39 -1.28 -24.38 45.01
CA GLU A 39 -1.27 -25.84 44.87
C GLU A 39 -0.54 -26.24 43.59
N TRP A 40 0.43 -27.16 43.75
CA TRP A 40 1.14 -27.73 42.61
C TRP A 40 0.29 -28.79 41.92
N ARG A 41 0.13 -28.64 40.61
CA ARG A 41 -0.49 -29.62 39.71
C ARG A 41 0.54 -30.15 38.73
N LYS A 42 0.40 -31.41 38.34
CA LYS A 42 1.21 -32.03 37.31
C LYS A 42 0.40 -32.05 36.01
N GLU A 43 0.97 -31.52 34.94
CA GLU A 43 0.38 -31.50 33.60
C GLU A 43 1.40 -32.07 32.61
N GLY A 44 1.27 -33.36 32.28
CA GLY A 44 2.23 -34.05 31.42
C GLY A 44 3.65 -34.07 32.02
N ASP A 45 4.60 -33.48 31.29
CA ASP A 45 6.01 -33.28 31.67
C ASP A 45 6.26 -31.96 32.42
N ALA A 46 5.21 -31.18 32.70
CA ALA A 46 5.28 -29.90 33.38
C ALA A 46 4.71 -29.93 34.80
N ALA A 47 5.21 -29.03 35.64
CA ALA A 47 4.63 -28.70 36.94
C ALA A 47 4.08 -27.27 36.91
N LEU A 48 2.82 -27.11 37.33
CA LEU A 48 2.12 -25.83 37.36
C LEU A 48 1.74 -25.48 38.80
N VAL A 49 1.94 -24.23 39.21
CA VAL A 49 1.38 -23.70 40.46
C VAL A 49 0.60 -22.44 40.14
N ARG A 50 -0.62 -22.32 40.69
CA ARG A 50 -1.44 -21.10 40.61
C ARG A 50 -1.53 -20.47 41.99
N TYR A 51 -1.44 -19.15 42.05
CA TYR A 51 -1.44 -18.38 43.30
C TYR A 51 -1.90 -16.94 43.06
N THR A 52 -2.17 -16.22 44.14
CA THR A 52 -2.54 -14.80 44.09
C THR A 52 -1.40 -13.94 44.63
N PHE A 53 -1.14 -12.81 43.97
CA PHE A 53 -0.20 -11.78 44.42
C PHE A 53 -0.82 -10.40 44.16
N GLN A 54 -0.98 -9.58 45.21
CA GLN A 54 -1.55 -8.22 45.12
C GLN A 54 -2.82 -8.13 44.24
N SER A 55 -3.75 -9.07 44.44
CA SER A 55 -5.01 -9.23 43.69
C SER A 55 -4.89 -9.78 42.26
N GLY A 56 -3.69 -9.95 41.70
CA GLY A 56 -3.48 -10.61 40.43
C GLY A 56 -3.46 -12.14 40.54
N HIS A 57 -3.99 -12.83 39.53
CA HIS A 57 -4.00 -14.28 39.42
C HIS A 57 -2.80 -14.77 38.60
N PHE A 58 -1.79 -15.29 39.31
CA PHE A 58 -0.55 -15.73 38.70
C PHE A 58 -0.46 -17.25 38.61
N GLY A 59 0.28 -17.70 37.61
CA GLY A 59 0.69 -19.09 37.41
C GLY A 59 2.18 -19.16 37.17
N ILE A 60 2.84 -20.22 37.64
CA ILE A 60 4.20 -20.55 37.21
C ILE A 60 4.19 -21.96 36.64
N ARG A 61 4.62 -22.09 35.39
CA ARG A 61 4.78 -23.35 34.69
C ARG A 61 6.27 -23.69 34.57
N ILE A 62 6.64 -24.90 34.96
CA ILE A 62 7.99 -25.45 34.86
C ILE A 62 7.92 -26.64 33.91
N ILE A 63 8.60 -26.55 32.76
CA ILE A 63 8.63 -27.62 31.75
C ILE A 63 9.89 -28.47 31.96
N GLY A 64 9.76 -29.79 31.88
CA GLY A 64 10.91 -30.69 31.92
C GLY A 64 11.94 -30.36 30.84
N ASN A 65 13.23 -30.40 31.19
CA ASN A 65 14.36 -30.08 30.29
C ASN A 65 14.46 -28.61 29.82
N CYS A 66 13.71 -27.68 30.42
CA CYS A 66 13.90 -26.25 30.22
C CYS A 66 14.43 -25.59 31.50
N PRO A 67 15.56 -24.83 31.44
CA PRO A 67 16.09 -24.15 32.63
C PRO A 67 15.23 -22.96 33.07
N GLN A 68 14.42 -22.40 32.17
CA GLN A 68 13.53 -21.28 32.46
C GLN A 68 12.18 -21.76 33.02
N VAL A 69 11.57 -20.92 33.86
CA VAL A 69 10.17 -21.07 34.28
C VAL A 69 9.33 -20.02 33.56
N GLU A 70 8.10 -20.34 33.22
CA GLU A 70 7.16 -19.39 32.62
C GLU A 70 6.25 -18.84 33.72
N LEU A 71 6.39 -17.54 34.02
CA LEU A 71 5.44 -16.81 34.84
C LEU A 71 4.28 -16.35 33.95
N SER A 72 3.05 -16.56 34.39
CA SER A 72 1.84 -16.15 33.68
C SER A 72 0.97 -15.27 34.58
N TYR A 73 0.52 -14.12 34.08
CA TYR A 73 -0.60 -13.37 34.64
C TYR A 73 -1.82 -13.62 33.76
N LEU A 74 -2.70 -14.50 34.22
CA LEU A 74 -3.82 -14.99 33.42
C LEU A 74 -5.06 -14.14 33.70
N PHE A 75 -5.90 -13.96 32.67
CA PHE A 75 -7.20 -13.29 32.80
C PHE A 75 -7.04 -11.85 33.33
N PHE A 76 -5.99 -11.15 32.88
CA PHE A 76 -5.72 -9.79 33.34
C PHE A 76 -6.70 -8.77 32.74
N ALA A 77 -7.31 -9.12 31.61
CA ALA A 77 -8.33 -8.33 30.94
C ALA A 77 -9.25 -9.27 30.14
N GLU A 78 -10.44 -8.76 29.84
CA GLU A 78 -11.47 -9.44 29.05
C GLU A 78 -11.96 -8.52 27.92
N ALA A 79 -12.42 -9.11 26.82
CA ALA A 79 -13.07 -8.39 25.74
C ALA A 79 -14.23 -9.19 25.12
N GLU A 80 -15.18 -8.49 24.50
CA GLU A 80 -16.26 -9.11 23.76
C GLU A 80 -15.75 -9.68 22.42
N MET A 81 -16.39 -10.74 21.91
CA MET A 81 -16.00 -11.37 20.65
C MET A 81 -15.97 -10.43 19.44
N LYS A 82 -16.79 -9.38 19.43
CA LYS A 82 -16.78 -8.36 18.36
C LYS A 82 -15.44 -7.62 18.25
N ASP A 83 -14.65 -7.62 19.33
CA ASP A 83 -13.37 -6.92 19.42
C ASP A 83 -12.17 -7.85 19.10
N ILE A 84 -12.39 -9.07 18.59
CA ILE A 84 -11.32 -10.07 18.40
C ILE A 84 -10.18 -9.59 17.51
N ASN A 85 -10.47 -8.84 16.44
CA ASN A 85 -9.45 -8.28 15.56
C ASN A 85 -8.64 -7.19 16.26
N ILE A 86 -9.30 -6.38 17.09
CA ILE A 86 -8.65 -5.34 17.90
C ILE A 86 -7.72 -5.98 18.94
N VAL A 87 -8.19 -7.01 19.66
CA VAL A 87 -7.36 -7.75 20.63
C VAL A 87 -6.14 -8.35 19.94
N ARG A 88 -6.33 -8.97 18.77
CA ARG A 88 -5.23 -9.54 17.98
C ARG A 88 -4.20 -8.46 17.58
N HIS A 89 -4.65 -7.32 17.08
CA HIS A 89 -3.80 -6.21 16.70
C HIS A 89 -2.96 -5.71 17.89
N VAL A 90 -3.58 -5.45 19.04
CA VAL A 90 -2.87 -4.95 20.24
C VAL A 90 -1.90 -5.99 20.78
N CYS A 91 -2.27 -7.28 20.81
CA CYS A 91 -1.34 -8.35 21.18
C CYS A 91 -0.12 -8.39 20.26
N ASN A 92 -0.32 -8.32 18.95
CA ASN A 92 0.76 -8.31 17.97
C ASN A 92 1.66 -7.08 18.13
N HIS A 93 1.07 -5.90 18.30
CA HIS A 93 1.79 -4.64 18.51
C HIS A 93 2.75 -4.72 19.71
N PHE A 94 2.27 -5.16 20.86
CA PHE A 94 3.11 -5.30 22.06
C PHE A 94 4.19 -6.39 21.91
N ASN A 95 3.86 -7.49 21.25
CA ASN A 95 4.81 -8.59 21.01
C ASN A 95 5.91 -8.25 20.00
N LEU A 96 5.65 -7.34 19.06
CA LEU A 96 6.62 -6.90 18.05
C LEU A 96 7.50 -5.74 18.55
N ASN A 97 6.91 -4.80 19.29
CA ASN A 97 7.58 -3.55 19.66
C ASN A 97 8.26 -3.59 21.04
N SER A 98 8.17 -4.71 21.76
CA SER A 98 8.83 -4.85 23.06
C SER A 98 9.60 -6.17 23.17
N SER A 99 10.75 -6.11 23.84
CA SER A 99 11.44 -7.30 24.38
C SER A 99 10.87 -7.74 25.74
N GLY A 100 9.70 -7.21 26.09
CA GLY A 100 9.01 -7.41 27.35
C GLY A 100 8.27 -8.76 27.41
N PRO A 101 7.17 -8.82 28.18
CA PRO A 101 6.40 -10.04 28.28
C PRO A 101 5.64 -10.33 26.98
N ARG A 102 5.33 -11.60 26.76
CA ARG A 102 4.46 -12.03 25.66
C ARG A 102 2.99 -11.85 26.06
N PHE A 103 2.23 -11.20 25.20
CA PHE A 103 0.78 -11.08 25.30
C PHE A 103 0.11 -12.15 24.45
N SER A 104 -0.93 -12.78 25.00
CA SER A 104 -1.72 -13.80 24.31
C SER A 104 -3.17 -13.70 24.73
N TYR A 105 -4.06 -14.32 23.95
CA TYR A 105 -5.48 -14.41 24.30
C TYR A 105 -5.99 -15.83 24.11
N SER A 106 -7.04 -16.18 24.83
CA SER A 106 -7.83 -17.39 24.64
C SER A 106 -9.31 -17.04 24.53
N ILE A 107 -10.10 -17.95 23.96
CA ILE A 107 -11.55 -17.76 23.82
C ILE A 107 -12.21 -18.73 24.79
N ASN A 108 -13.00 -18.18 25.71
CA ASN A 108 -13.83 -18.99 26.58
C ASN A 108 -15.11 -19.36 25.83
N GLU A 109 -15.22 -20.61 25.38
CA GLU A 109 -16.37 -21.09 24.60
C GLU A 109 -17.69 -21.07 25.40
N GLU A 110 -17.63 -21.15 26.74
CA GLU A 110 -18.83 -21.15 27.59
C GLU A 110 -19.41 -19.74 27.76
N THR A 111 -18.54 -18.74 27.93
CA THR A 111 -18.97 -17.35 28.17
C THR A 111 -18.92 -16.46 26.94
N ASN A 112 -18.31 -16.95 25.85
CA ASN A 112 -18.07 -16.21 24.61
C ASN A 112 -17.31 -14.89 24.84
N ILE A 113 -16.34 -14.93 25.75
CA ILE A 113 -15.45 -13.82 26.14
C ILE A 113 -14.03 -14.15 25.71
N ILE A 114 -13.30 -13.12 25.28
CA ILE A 114 -11.87 -13.21 24.99
C ILE A 114 -11.09 -12.90 26.26
N ASP A 115 -10.36 -13.89 26.76
CA ASP A 115 -9.51 -13.78 27.94
C ASP A 115 -8.09 -13.42 27.52
N MET A 116 -7.49 -12.42 28.16
CA MET A 116 -6.13 -11.97 27.84
C MET A 116 -5.14 -12.40 28.93
N HIS A 117 -3.93 -12.75 28.50
CA HIS A 117 -2.88 -13.31 29.34
C HIS A 117 -1.51 -12.68 29.04
N ILE A 118 -0.71 -12.48 30.08
CA ILE A 118 0.70 -12.06 29.99
C ILE A 118 1.60 -13.24 30.39
N LEU A 119 2.65 -13.50 29.62
CA LEU A 119 3.57 -14.62 29.80
C LEU A 119 5.02 -14.10 29.78
N THR A 120 5.81 -14.44 30.79
CA THR A 120 7.22 -14.06 30.87
C THR A 120 8.09 -15.27 31.22
N PRO A 121 9.05 -15.65 30.36
CA PRO A 121 10.07 -16.62 30.74
C PRO A 121 11.06 -15.98 31.72
N LEU A 122 11.33 -16.67 32.82
CA LEU A 122 12.24 -16.22 33.87
C LEU A 122 13.31 -17.28 34.11
N LEU A 123 14.56 -16.83 34.20
CA LEU A 123 15.65 -17.64 34.73
C LEU A 123 15.81 -17.31 36.21
N LEU A 124 15.54 -18.29 37.08
CA LEU A 124 15.58 -18.08 38.51
C LEU A 124 16.88 -18.63 39.11
N ASP A 125 17.51 -17.84 39.96
CA ASP A 125 18.57 -18.30 40.85
C ASP A 125 18.08 -18.34 42.30
N ASP A 126 18.56 -19.31 43.09
CA ASP A 126 18.05 -19.57 44.45
C ASP A 126 18.23 -18.40 45.42
N ASP A 127 19.16 -17.48 45.14
CA ASP A 127 19.48 -16.35 46.01
C ASP A 127 18.63 -15.10 45.67
N ARG A 128 18.26 -14.88 44.40
CA ARG A 128 17.48 -13.72 43.93
C ARG A 128 16.06 -14.04 43.45
N ALA A 129 15.64 -15.31 43.43
CA ALA A 129 14.33 -15.71 42.89
C ALA A 129 13.14 -14.94 43.47
N LYS A 130 13.18 -14.58 44.76
CA LYS A 130 12.15 -13.75 45.39
C LYS A 130 12.04 -12.40 44.70
N ASP A 131 13.17 -11.72 44.54
CA ASP A 131 13.23 -10.37 44.00
C ASP A 131 12.88 -10.37 42.50
N ILE A 132 13.39 -11.36 41.74
CA ILE A 132 13.07 -11.56 40.33
C ILE A 132 11.57 -11.78 40.13
N LEU A 133 10.95 -12.69 40.90
CA LEU A 133 9.51 -12.95 40.79
C LEU A 133 8.69 -11.73 41.19
N SER A 134 9.03 -11.04 42.28
CA SER A 134 8.30 -9.84 42.67
C SER A 134 8.40 -8.72 41.65
N SER A 135 9.59 -8.49 41.09
CA SER A 135 9.80 -7.47 40.05
C SER A 135 8.98 -7.81 38.82
N ALA A 136 9.07 -9.05 38.32
CA ALA A 136 8.35 -9.48 37.14
C ALA A 136 6.82 -9.37 37.32
N MET A 137 6.27 -9.72 38.50
CA MET A 137 4.84 -9.56 38.77
C MET A 137 4.41 -8.09 38.86
N VAL A 138 5.24 -7.21 39.45
CA VAL A 138 4.97 -5.76 39.49
C VAL A 138 5.03 -5.17 38.08
N ASP A 139 6.02 -5.57 37.28
CA ASP A 139 6.16 -5.14 35.89
C ASP A 139 4.96 -5.60 35.05
N MET A 140 4.44 -6.80 35.28
CA MET A 140 3.23 -7.29 34.61
C MET A 140 1.99 -6.41 34.87
N PHE A 141 1.86 -5.78 36.04
CA PHE A 141 0.79 -4.81 36.28
C PHE A 141 0.98 -3.51 35.49
N LEU A 142 2.22 -3.05 35.31
CA LEU A 142 2.52 -1.90 34.45
C LEU A 142 2.17 -2.22 32.99
N TRP A 143 2.55 -3.41 32.53
CA TRP A 143 2.21 -3.92 31.21
C TRP A 143 0.71 -4.06 31.00
N GLN A 144 -0.03 -4.56 31.99
CA GLN A 144 -1.50 -4.59 31.97
C GLN A 144 -2.08 -3.19 31.74
N ASN A 145 -1.62 -2.17 32.47
CA ASN A 145 -2.13 -0.81 32.33
C ASN A 145 -1.85 -0.23 30.95
N SER A 146 -0.62 -0.39 30.44
CA SER A 146 -0.25 0.05 29.09
C SER A 146 -1.07 -0.66 28.02
N PHE A 147 -1.28 -1.97 28.18
CA PHE A 147 -2.08 -2.77 27.25
C PHE A 147 -3.55 -2.34 27.26
N ILE A 148 -4.16 -2.15 28.43
CA ILE A 148 -5.57 -1.73 28.56
C ILE A 148 -5.76 -0.33 27.96
N ARG A 149 -4.81 0.58 28.17
CA ARG A 149 -4.83 1.92 27.56
C ARG A 149 -4.81 1.82 26.03
N SER A 150 -3.84 1.10 25.47
CA SER A 150 -3.75 0.88 24.02
C SER A 150 -4.99 0.20 23.46
N LEU A 151 -5.51 -0.83 24.14
CA LEU A 151 -6.76 -1.48 23.74
C LEU A 151 -7.94 -0.51 23.71
N THR A 152 -8.02 0.42 24.66
CA THR A 152 -9.08 1.43 24.73
C THR A 152 -8.93 2.47 23.62
N ASP A 153 -7.71 2.92 23.35
CA ASP A 153 -7.41 3.90 22.30
C ASP A 153 -7.72 3.33 20.91
N VAL A 154 -7.26 2.11 20.62
CA VAL A 154 -7.53 1.39 19.37
C VAL A 154 -9.03 1.09 19.21
N LYS A 155 -9.75 0.79 20.30
CA LYS A 155 -11.22 0.66 20.27
C LYS A 155 -11.93 1.97 19.92
N LYS A 156 -11.38 3.11 20.36
CA LYS A 156 -11.92 4.44 20.04
C LYS A 156 -11.70 4.76 18.56
N GLU A 157 -10.51 4.45 18.05
CA GLU A 157 -10.14 4.63 16.65
C GLU A 157 -10.95 3.74 15.68
N ALA A 158 -11.14 2.46 16.03
CA ALA A 158 -11.99 1.54 15.28
C ALA A 158 -13.44 2.05 15.17
N LYS A 159 -13.95 2.70 16.22
CA LYS A 159 -15.29 3.31 16.21
C LYS A 159 -15.37 4.54 15.32
N SER A 160 -14.32 5.37 15.24
CA SER A 160 -14.29 6.53 14.35
C SER A 160 -14.07 6.15 12.88
N SER A 161 -13.34 5.07 12.61
CA SER A 161 -13.03 4.58 11.26
C SER A 161 -14.07 3.60 10.69
N ALA A 162 -15.10 3.23 11.46
CA ALA A 162 -16.13 2.25 11.09
C ALA A 162 -15.57 0.87 10.66
N THR A 163 -14.35 0.52 11.07
CA THR A 163 -13.72 -0.78 10.81
C THR A 163 -13.11 -1.35 12.09
N SER A 164 -13.27 -2.66 12.30
CA SER A 164 -12.66 -3.40 13.41
C SER A 164 -11.34 -4.08 13.04
N ASP A 165 -10.94 -4.04 11.76
CA ASP A 165 -9.68 -4.60 11.26
C ASP A 165 -8.73 -3.47 10.83
N LEU A 166 -8.08 -2.89 11.83
CA LEU A 166 -7.15 -1.77 11.64
C LEU A 166 -5.85 -2.20 10.95
N GLU A 167 -5.37 -3.43 11.18
CA GLU A 167 -4.15 -3.93 10.53
C GLU A 167 -4.32 -4.05 9.01
N TRP A 168 -5.50 -4.46 8.54
CA TRP A 168 -5.81 -4.50 7.12
C TRP A 168 -6.06 -3.09 6.53
N SER A 169 -6.79 -2.24 7.25
CA SER A 169 -6.99 -0.82 6.85
C SER A 169 -5.67 -0.08 6.73
N GLU A 170 -4.76 -0.26 7.68
CA GLU A 170 -3.39 0.27 7.66
C GLU A 170 -2.62 -0.29 6.46
N LYS A 171 -2.70 -1.60 6.17
CA LYS A 171 -2.04 -2.20 5.00
C LYS A 171 -2.58 -1.69 3.68
N GLU A 172 -3.88 -1.37 3.60
CA GLU A 172 -4.48 -0.82 2.39
C GLU A 172 -4.10 0.62 2.15
N VAL A 173 -4.19 1.44 3.20
CA VAL A 173 -3.69 2.81 3.15
C VAL A 173 -2.18 2.81 2.86
N ALA A 174 -1.40 1.91 3.46
CA ALA A 174 0.01 1.74 3.18
C ALA A 174 0.27 1.26 1.75
N ARG A 175 -0.61 0.45 1.15
CA ARG A 175 -0.52 0.04 -0.25
C ARG A 175 -0.76 1.23 -1.17
N ASP A 176 -1.78 2.04 -0.91
CA ASP A 176 -2.05 3.25 -1.71
C ASP A 176 -0.92 4.28 -1.57
N PHE A 177 -0.40 4.49 -0.35
CA PHE A 177 0.81 5.29 -0.13
C PHE A 177 2.03 4.71 -0.84
N PHE A 178 2.21 3.39 -0.86
CA PHE A 178 3.29 2.75 -1.61
C PHE A 178 3.17 3.06 -3.11
N LEU A 179 1.96 2.97 -3.68
CA LEU A 179 1.72 3.28 -5.09
C LEU A 179 1.96 4.77 -5.40
N LEU A 180 1.57 5.68 -4.51
CA LEU A 180 1.84 7.12 -4.63
C LEU A 180 3.33 7.45 -4.53
N ARG A 181 4.02 6.91 -3.52
CA ARG A 181 5.47 7.10 -3.33
C ARG A 181 6.27 6.56 -4.51
N GLU A 182 5.84 5.46 -5.11
CA GLU A 182 6.44 4.97 -6.34
C GLU A 182 6.33 5.97 -7.50
N GLN A 183 5.24 6.75 -7.57
CA GLN A 183 5.18 7.85 -8.53
C GLN A 183 6.18 8.96 -8.18
N GLU A 184 6.37 9.30 -6.91
CA GLU A 184 7.31 10.34 -6.48
C GLU A 184 8.76 10.01 -6.86
N LEU A 185 9.15 8.74 -6.76
CA LEU A 185 10.50 8.22 -7.04
C LEU A 185 10.90 8.28 -8.53
N ARG A 186 10.07 8.85 -9.41
CA ARG A 186 10.26 8.94 -10.87
C ARG A 186 11.35 9.89 -11.36
N HIS A 187 12.35 10.22 -10.53
CA HIS A 187 13.53 11.02 -10.94
C HIS A 187 14.46 10.32 -11.94
N GLN A 188 14.17 9.07 -12.31
CA GLN A 188 14.99 8.28 -13.23
C GLN A 188 14.19 7.83 -14.45
N LYS A 189 14.73 8.12 -15.64
CA LYS A 189 14.21 7.63 -16.92
C LYS A 189 13.99 6.11 -16.90
N LYS A 190 12.74 5.67 -16.83
CA LYS A 190 12.16 4.60 -17.67
C LYS A 190 10.67 4.37 -17.41
N GLY A 191 9.94 4.25 -18.53
CA GLY A 191 8.76 3.43 -18.79
C GLY A 191 7.61 3.46 -17.78
N ALA A 192 6.47 4.03 -18.20
CA ALA A 192 5.16 3.78 -17.62
C ALA A 192 4.92 2.25 -17.42
N GLU A 193 4.18 1.88 -16.38
CA GLU A 193 3.65 0.53 -16.20
C GLU A 193 2.14 0.55 -16.48
N TRP A 194 1.66 -0.35 -17.34
CA TRP A 194 0.25 -0.42 -17.78
C TRP A 194 -0.14 -1.88 -18.00
N ARG A 195 -1.35 -2.38 -17.67
CA ARG A 195 -1.68 -3.85 -17.72
C ARG A 195 -3.13 -4.17 -18.16
N GLN A 196 -3.40 -5.27 -18.94
CA GLN A 196 -4.68 -5.75 -19.61
C GLN A 196 -5.40 -7.09 -19.19
N ASN A 197 -6.66 -7.37 -19.64
CA ASN A 197 -7.43 -8.66 -19.44
C ASN A 197 -8.36 -9.15 -20.59
N ASP A 198 -9.10 -10.23 -20.28
CA ASP A 198 -9.85 -11.19 -21.09
C ASP A 198 -11.26 -10.75 -21.54
N LYS A 199 -11.80 -9.62 -21.06
CA LYS A 199 -13.12 -9.10 -21.49
C LYS A 199 -13.02 -7.99 -22.54
N GLU A 200 -11.85 -7.38 -22.68
CA GLU A 200 -11.55 -6.35 -23.68
C GLU A 200 -10.15 -6.61 -24.22
N ALA A 201 -10.07 -7.16 -25.44
CA ALA A 201 -8.81 -7.43 -26.13
C ALA A 201 -7.89 -6.20 -26.15
N ALA A 202 -6.57 -6.41 -26.21
CA ALA A 202 -5.58 -5.35 -26.42
C ALA A 202 -5.62 -4.85 -27.84
N THR A 203 -6.76 -4.31 -28.25
CA THR A 203 -6.94 -3.93 -29.63
C THR A 203 -6.01 -2.75 -29.92
N LEU A 204 -5.38 -2.77 -31.09
CA LEU A 204 -4.57 -1.63 -31.53
C LEU A 204 -5.38 -0.32 -31.48
N LYS A 205 -6.69 -0.35 -31.74
CA LYS A 205 -7.56 0.83 -31.59
C LYS A 205 -7.57 1.37 -30.16
N GLN A 206 -7.83 0.52 -29.18
CA GLN A 206 -7.84 0.97 -27.80
C GLN A 206 -6.43 1.36 -27.33
N TRP A 207 -5.38 0.74 -27.83
CA TRP A 207 -4.00 1.16 -27.57
C TRP A 207 -3.74 2.60 -28.01
N MET A 208 -4.13 2.93 -29.24
CA MET A 208 -3.94 4.25 -29.81
C MET A 208 -4.69 5.32 -28.99
N ASP A 209 -5.95 5.05 -28.64
CA ASP A 209 -6.77 5.98 -27.85
C ASP A 209 -6.29 6.09 -26.39
N LYS A 210 -6.09 4.96 -25.72
CA LYS A 210 -5.88 4.88 -24.28
C LYS A 210 -4.43 4.87 -23.82
N VAL A 211 -3.43 4.85 -24.70
CA VAL A 211 -2.02 5.15 -24.32
C VAL A 211 -1.61 6.50 -24.87
N PHE A 212 -1.80 6.68 -26.18
CA PHE A 212 -1.27 7.83 -26.89
C PHE A 212 -2.29 8.98 -26.99
N GLY A 213 -3.53 8.79 -26.51
CA GLY A 213 -4.58 9.81 -26.64
C GLY A 213 -5.03 10.04 -28.08
N LEU A 214 -4.71 9.13 -29.01
CA LEU A 214 -4.97 9.29 -30.44
C LEU A 214 -6.33 8.68 -30.79
N VAL A 215 -7.35 9.55 -30.83
CA VAL A 215 -8.73 9.19 -31.23
C VAL A 215 -8.93 9.26 -32.75
N ASP A 216 -9.90 8.52 -33.25
CA ASP A 216 -10.33 8.52 -34.67
C ASP A 216 -9.22 8.22 -35.70
N VAL A 217 -8.24 7.42 -35.29
CA VAL A 217 -7.13 7.01 -36.15
C VAL A 217 -7.62 6.20 -37.35
N VAL A 218 -7.10 6.53 -38.53
CA VAL A 218 -7.36 5.78 -39.78
C VAL A 218 -6.20 4.83 -40.03
N PHE A 219 -6.40 3.54 -39.76
CA PHE A 219 -5.41 2.49 -40.02
C PHE A 219 -5.20 2.24 -41.51
N SER A 220 -3.96 1.91 -41.90
CA SER A 220 -3.59 1.68 -43.29
C SER A 220 -2.95 0.32 -43.52
N GLU A 221 -1.97 -0.03 -42.69
CA GLU A 221 -1.16 -1.25 -42.87
C GLU A 221 -0.58 -1.65 -41.51
N LEU A 222 -0.62 -2.93 -41.20
CA LEU A 222 0.03 -3.54 -40.04
C LEU A 222 0.90 -4.69 -40.51
N THR A 223 2.20 -4.59 -40.24
CA THR A 223 3.13 -5.71 -40.43
C THR A 223 3.40 -6.36 -39.08
N VAL A 224 3.13 -7.67 -38.97
CA VAL A 224 3.39 -8.47 -37.76
C VAL A 224 4.56 -9.39 -38.04
N VAL A 225 5.59 -9.30 -37.22
CA VAL A 225 6.83 -10.08 -37.32
C VAL A 225 6.95 -10.98 -36.09
N THR A 226 6.87 -12.28 -36.34
CA THR A 226 7.07 -13.36 -35.36
C THR A 226 8.14 -14.31 -35.90
N ASP A 227 7.88 -15.62 -35.91
CA ASP A 227 8.65 -16.61 -36.68
C ASP A 227 8.41 -16.47 -38.20
N ALA A 228 7.33 -15.76 -38.58
CA ALA A 228 6.98 -15.40 -39.94
C ALA A 228 6.56 -13.92 -40.02
N VAL A 229 6.52 -13.37 -41.23
CA VAL A 229 6.06 -12.00 -41.51
C VAL A 229 4.67 -12.05 -42.13
N THR A 230 3.71 -11.38 -41.50
CA THR A 230 2.32 -11.25 -41.97
C THR A 230 1.98 -9.79 -42.15
N VAL A 231 1.31 -9.43 -43.25
CA VAL A 231 0.86 -8.05 -43.54
C VAL A 231 -0.67 -8.03 -43.57
N ILE A 232 -1.26 -7.11 -42.80
CA ILE A 232 -2.70 -6.88 -42.72
C ILE A 232 -2.99 -5.47 -43.25
N ASN A 233 -3.89 -5.36 -44.23
CA ASN A 233 -4.27 -4.09 -44.86
C ASN A 233 -5.73 -3.71 -44.60
N ASP A 234 -6.52 -4.62 -44.03
CA ASP A 234 -7.92 -4.36 -43.70
C ASP A 234 -8.04 -3.52 -42.43
N ARG A 235 -8.78 -2.42 -42.49
CA ARG A 235 -8.84 -1.43 -41.41
C ARG A 235 -9.48 -1.97 -40.14
N GLU A 236 -10.56 -2.72 -40.28
CA GLU A 236 -11.30 -3.28 -39.13
C GLU A 236 -10.49 -4.39 -38.45
N SER A 237 -9.81 -5.21 -39.24
CA SER A 237 -8.88 -6.24 -38.76
C SER A 237 -7.70 -5.63 -38.02
N ILE A 238 -7.11 -4.53 -38.52
CA ILE A 238 -6.04 -3.82 -37.81
C ILE A 238 -6.58 -3.21 -36.53
N ALA A 239 -7.75 -2.55 -36.59
CA ALA A 239 -8.33 -1.89 -35.43
C ALA A 239 -8.63 -2.86 -34.29
N SER A 240 -9.12 -4.05 -34.61
CA SER A 240 -9.48 -5.11 -33.64
C SER A 240 -8.33 -6.05 -33.29
N TYR A 241 -7.13 -5.85 -33.86
CA TYR A 241 -5.98 -6.72 -33.65
C TYR A 241 -5.56 -6.77 -32.18
N ASN A 242 -5.67 -7.93 -31.55
CA ASN A 242 -5.31 -8.14 -30.15
C ASN A 242 -3.81 -8.42 -30.00
N LEU A 243 -3.10 -7.60 -29.23
CA LEU A 243 -1.66 -7.75 -29.03
C LEU A 243 -1.27 -9.10 -28.38
N SER A 244 -2.11 -9.68 -27.51
CA SER A 244 -1.79 -10.96 -26.85
C SER A 244 -1.69 -12.14 -27.82
N ASP A 245 -2.47 -12.13 -28.90
CA ASP A 245 -2.58 -13.24 -29.85
C ASP A 245 -1.24 -13.52 -30.56
N THR A 246 -0.31 -12.56 -30.52
CA THR A 246 1.05 -12.74 -31.02
C THR A 246 1.88 -13.70 -30.16
N LEU A 247 1.64 -13.74 -28.86
CA LEU A 247 2.45 -14.49 -27.89
C LEU A 247 1.70 -15.65 -27.24
N ILE A 248 0.38 -15.54 -27.08
CA ILE A 248 -0.44 -16.45 -26.27
C ILE A 248 -1.44 -17.17 -27.16
N VAL A 249 -1.48 -18.50 -27.03
CA VAL A 249 -2.49 -19.37 -27.65
C VAL A 249 -2.94 -20.38 -26.60
N ASP A 250 -4.25 -20.62 -26.49
CA ASP A 250 -4.86 -21.56 -25.55
C ASP A 250 -4.41 -21.37 -24.08
N GLY A 251 -4.21 -20.12 -23.67
CA GLY A 251 -3.81 -19.79 -22.29
C GLY A 251 -2.36 -20.12 -21.96
N ALA A 252 -1.49 -20.31 -22.96
CA ALA A 252 -0.07 -20.53 -22.78
C ALA A 252 0.77 -19.65 -23.70
N PHE A 253 1.95 -19.25 -23.24
CA PHE A 253 2.94 -18.60 -24.10
C PHE A 253 3.47 -19.58 -25.15
N VAL A 254 3.20 -19.28 -26.41
CA VAL A 254 3.75 -20.01 -27.56
C VAL A 254 4.97 -19.31 -28.16
N ARG A 255 5.21 -18.03 -27.83
CA ARG A 255 6.35 -17.24 -28.31
C ARG A 255 6.90 -16.33 -27.23
N GLN A 256 8.20 -16.07 -27.33
CA GLN A 256 8.92 -15.18 -26.41
C GLN A 256 8.81 -13.71 -26.80
N LYS A 257 8.67 -13.39 -28.10
CA LYS A 257 8.62 -12.01 -28.59
C LYS A 257 7.93 -11.88 -29.94
N ALA A 258 7.42 -10.69 -30.23
CA ALA A 258 6.86 -10.28 -31.51
C ALA A 258 7.14 -8.78 -31.76
N MET A 259 7.20 -8.37 -33.03
CA MET A 259 7.33 -6.96 -33.42
C MET A 259 6.20 -6.59 -34.37
N LEU A 260 5.60 -5.41 -34.19
CA LEU A 260 4.59 -4.88 -35.10
C LEU A 260 5.06 -3.53 -35.66
N ASP A 261 4.85 -3.29 -36.95
CA ASP A 261 4.99 -1.99 -37.60
C ASP A 261 3.62 -1.53 -38.11
N LEU A 262 3.10 -0.46 -37.52
CA LEU A 262 1.79 0.09 -37.80
C LEU A 262 1.90 1.40 -38.58
N VAL A 263 1.11 1.50 -39.64
CA VAL A 263 0.97 2.69 -40.47
C VAL A 263 -0.45 3.22 -40.35
N PHE A 264 -0.58 4.51 -40.08
CA PHE A 264 -1.87 5.16 -39.89
C PHE A 264 -1.87 6.64 -40.28
N PHE A 265 -3.05 7.23 -40.29
CA PHE A 265 -3.29 8.66 -40.52
C PHE A 265 -4.15 9.24 -39.40
N LEU A 266 -3.95 10.52 -39.09
CA LEU A 266 -4.81 11.27 -38.17
C LEU A 266 -5.83 12.09 -38.97
N PRO A 267 -7.08 12.23 -38.50
CA PRO A 267 -8.10 13.02 -39.20
C PRO A 267 -7.69 14.48 -39.46
N ALA A 268 -6.97 15.08 -38.52
CA ALA A 268 -6.44 16.45 -38.66
C ALA A 268 -5.34 16.56 -39.75
N HIS A 269 -4.68 15.45 -40.09
CA HIS A 269 -3.59 15.38 -41.05
C HIS A 269 -3.75 14.18 -42.00
N PRO A 270 -4.80 14.17 -42.84
CA PRO A 270 -5.24 12.98 -43.57
C PRO A 270 -4.24 12.50 -44.64
N THR A 271 -3.30 13.35 -45.04
CA THR A 271 -2.25 13.04 -46.02
C THR A 271 -0.90 12.70 -45.38
N THR A 272 -0.75 12.89 -44.06
CA THR A 272 0.52 12.65 -43.37
C THR A 272 0.56 11.23 -42.84
N ARG A 273 1.42 10.38 -43.43
CA ARG A 273 1.67 9.01 -42.96
C ARG A 273 2.38 9.05 -41.61
N ARG A 274 1.75 8.48 -40.57
CA ARG A 274 2.38 8.19 -39.28
C ARG A 274 2.81 6.73 -39.21
N ARG A 275 3.84 6.46 -38.43
CA ARG A 275 4.32 5.10 -38.15
C ARG A 275 4.51 4.90 -36.66
N MET A 276 4.13 3.73 -36.18
CA MET A 276 4.34 3.29 -34.80
C MET A 276 4.87 1.87 -34.79
N THR A 277 5.90 1.63 -34.00
CA THR A 277 6.46 0.28 -33.82
C THR A 277 6.09 -0.27 -32.46
N PHE A 278 5.73 -1.54 -32.37
CA PHE A 278 5.48 -2.25 -31.13
C PHE A 278 6.50 -3.38 -30.96
N SER A 279 7.09 -3.49 -29.79
CA SER A 279 7.88 -4.64 -29.34
C SER A 279 7.11 -5.34 -28.22
N ILE A 280 6.67 -6.56 -28.46
CA ILE A 280 5.91 -7.37 -27.52
C ILE A 280 6.81 -8.50 -27.04
N GLN A 281 6.92 -8.70 -25.73
CA GLN A 281 7.79 -9.70 -25.11
C GLN A 281 7.05 -10.43 -24.00
N GLN A 282 7.23 -11.75 -23.90
CA GLN A 282 6.77 -12.51 -22.74
C GLN A 282 7.45 -11.97 -21.46
N ALA A 283 6.72 -11.93 -20.36
CA ALA A 283 7.24 -11.71 -19.02
C ALA A 283 6.96 -12.95 -18.14
N ASP A 284 6.63 -12.75 -16.86
CA ASP A 284 6.38 -13.84 -15.91
C ASP A 284 4.90 -14.28 -15.90
N GLY A 285 4.53 -15.25 -15.08
CA GLY A 285 3.14 -15.69 -14.90
C GLY A 285 2.93 -16.44 -13.58
N CYS A 286 1.69 -16.57 -13.18
CA CYS A 286 1.25 -17.43 -12.07
C CYS A 286 0.11 -18.35 -12.52
N GLU A 287 -0.42 -19.16 -11.60
CA GLU A 287 -1.48 -20.14 -11.90
C GLU A 287 -2.74 -19.50 -12.54
N ASP A 288 -3.00 -18.22 -12.28
CA ASP A 288 -4.21 -17.53 -12.73
C ASP A 288 -3.98 -16.48 -13.82
N VAL A 289 -2.73 -16.09 -14.12
CA VAL A 289 -2.42 -14.94 -14.97
C VAL A 289 -1.09 -15.12 -15.70
N LEU A 290 -1.04 -14.75 -16.98
CA LEU A 290 0.20 -14.60 -17.75
C LEU A 290 0.52 -13.12 -17.99
N TYR A 291 1.78 -12.71 -17.83
CA TYR A 291 2.21 -11.32 -18.07
C TYR A 291 3.09 -11.19 -19.31
N TYR A 292 2.90 -10.13 -20.08
CA TYR A 292 3.71 -9.81 -21.25
C TYR A 292 3.91 -8.30 -21.40
N GLN A 293 5.11 -7.88 -21.77
CA GLN A 293 5.47 -6.48 -21.95
C GLN A 293 5.22 -6.03 -23.39
N VAL A 294 4.71 -4.81 -23.56
CA VAL A 294 4.61 -4.11 -24.84
C VAL A 294 5.32 -2.77 -24.73
N VAL A 295 6.23 -2.50 -25.67
CA VAL A 295 6.84 -1.20 -25.87
C VAL A 295 6.38 -0.65 -27.21
N ALA A 296 5.62 0.44 -27.19
CA ALA A 296 5.14 1.12 -28.38
C ALA A 296 5.88 2.44 -28.57
N THR A 297 6.36 2.70 -29.79
CA THR A 297 7.09 3.93 -30.13
C THR A 297 6.45 4.58 -31.34
N LEU A 298 5.87 5.76 -31.15
CA LEU A 298 5.42 6.65 -32.21
C LEU A 298 6.62 7.38 -32.80
N LEU A 299 6.85 7.15 -34.09
CA LEU A 299 7.98 7.78 -34.79
C LEU A 299 7.70 9.27 -35.05
N PRO A 300 8.72 10.13 -34.90
CA PRO A 300 8.59 11.56 -35.11
C PRO A 300 8.39 11.85 -36.59
N LEU A 301 7.64 12.91 -36.88
CA LEU A 301 7.59 13.45 -38.22
C LEU A 301 8.88 14.21 -38.53
N PRO A 302 9.34 14.21 -39.79
CA PRO A 302 10.47 15.04 -40.19
C PRO A 302 10.19 16.51 -39.88
N SER A 303 11.20 17.21 -39.36
CA SER A 303 11.17 18.66 -39.18
C SER A 303 11.02 19.35 -40.55
N GLY A 304 10.19 20.39 -40.62
CA GLY A 304 9.94 21.12 -41.87
C GLY A 304 9.18 22.42 -41.64
N ILE A 305 8.92 23.16 -42.71
CA ILE A 305 8.17 24.42 -42.67
C ILE A 305 6.77 24.14 -42.08
N GLY A 306 6.45 24.79 -40.96
CA GLY A 306 5.20 24.59 -40.22
C GLY A 306 5.26 23.56 -39.07
N ARG A 307 6.40 22.92 -38.82
CA ARG A 307 6.62 21.99 -37.69
C ARG A 307 7.87 22.38 -36.89
N PRO A 308 7.74 23.28 -35.90
CA PRO A 308 8.84 23.69 -35.03
C PRO A 308 9.47 22.49 -34.31
N LEU A 309 10.78 22.55 -34.02
CA LEU A 309 11.55 21.48 -33.38
C LEU A 309 11.01 21.03 -32.01
N HIS A 310 10.23 21.89 -31.34
CA HIS A 310 9.66 21.63 -30.01
C HIS A 310 8.18 21.21 -30.05
N SER A 311 7.59 20.96 -31.23
CA SER A 311 6.22 20.47 -31.30
C SER A 311 6.13 18.99 -30.93
N LYS A 312 5.02 18.56 -30.33
CA LYS A 312 4.79 17.13 -29.97
C LYS A 312 4.93 16.18 -31.17
N GLU A 313 4.75 16.67 -32.39
CA GLU A 313 4.75 15.88 -33.62
C GLU A 313 6.14 15.48 -34.13
N VAL A 314 7.16 16.28 -33.80
CA VAL A 314 8.55 16.04 -34.19
C VAL A 314 9.36 15.36 -33.08
N GLN A 315 8.72 15.09 -31.94
CA GLN A 315 9.29 14.34 -30.83
C GLN A 315 8.90 12.86 -30.92
N VAL A 316 9.82 11.99 -30.52
CA VAL A 316 9.52 10.56 -30.31
C VAL A 316 8.62 10.45 -29.08
N GLN A 317 7.53 9.69 -29.19
CA GLN A 317 6.74 9.27 -28.02
C GLN A 317 6.89 7.78 -27.86
N SER A 318 7.27 7.31 -26.67
CA SER A 318 7.44 5.89 -26.41
C SER A 318 6.83 5.51 -25.07
N HIS A 319 6.01 4.48 -25.06
CA HIS A 319 5.37 3.95 -23.87
C HIS A 319 5.73 2.47 -23.72
N SER A 320 6.10 2.08 -22.50
CA SER A 320 6.25 0.68 -22.08
C SER A 320 5.05 0.33 -21.22
N VAL A 321 4.67 -0.93 -21.22
CA VAL A 321 3.41 -1.43 -20.64
C VAL A 321 3.63 -2.90 -20.30
N LEU A 322 3.21 -3.38 -19.12
CA LEU A 322 3.18 -4.80 -18.74
C LEU A 322 1.74 -5.36 -18.72
N LEU A 323 1.27 -5.95 -19.81
CA LEU A 323 -0.09 -6.51 -19.91
C LEU A 323 -0.23 -7.84 -19.17
N ALA A 324 -1.44 -8.10 -18.63
CA ALA A 324 -1.83 -9.38 -18.07
C ALA A 324 -2.76 -10.11 -19.05
N TYR A 325 -2.87 -11.42 -18.89
CA TYR A 325 -3.80 -12.28 -19.61
C TYR A 325 -4.38 -13.23 -18.55
N ASP A 326 -5.63 -12.99 -18.16
CA ASP A 326 -6.29 -13.77 -17.12
C ASP A 326 -6.60 -15.19 -17.65
N LEU A 327 -6.17 -16.21 -16.91
CA LEU A 327 -6.49 -17.62 -17.18
C LEU A 327 -7.84 -18.02 -16.58
N ARG A 328 -8.36 -17.21 -15.65
CA ARG A 328 -9.68 -17.37 -15.06
C ARG A 328 -10.75 -16.91 -16.05
N SER A 329 -11.82 -17.70 -16.18
CA SER A 329 -12.93 -17.36 -17.06
C SER A 329 -13.76 -16.19 -16.52
N THR A 330 -14.33 -15.42 -17.43
CA THR A 330 -15.38 -14.43 -17.18
C THR A 330 -16.47 -14.91 -16.23
N LYS A 331 -16.84 -16.19 -16.32
CA LYS A 331 -17.88 -16.80 -15.47
C LYS A 331 -17.38 -16.94 -14.03
N GLN A 332 -16.17 -17.44 -13.81
CA GLN A 332 -15.60 -17.55 -12.46
C GLN A 332 -15.52 -16.19 -11.77
N LEU A 333 -15.05 -15.16 -12.48
CA LEU A 333 -15.00 -13.79 -11.96
C LEU A 333 -16.39 -13.23 -11.64
N GLN A 334 -17.39 -13.56 -12.48
CA GLN A 334 -18.77 -13.14 -12.25
C GLN A 334 -19.40 -13.87 -11.06
N ASP A 335 -19.13 -15.17 -10.91
CA ASP A 335 -19.63 -15.98 -9.80
C ASP A 335 -19.02 -15.51 -8.47
N GLU A 336 -17.73 -15.17 -8.45
CA GLU A 336 -17.02 -14.55 -7.32
C GLU A 336 -17.70 -13.23 -6.91
N PHE A 337 -17.92 -12.31 -7.85
CA PHE A 337 -18.63 -11.06 -7.56
C PHE A 337 -20.05 -11.31 -7.04
N VAL A 338 -20.81 -12.20 -7.67
CA VAL A 338 -22.20 -12.48 -7.27
C VAL A 338 -22.25 -13.05 -5.85
N TYR A 339 -21.30 -13.92 -5.50
CA TYR A 339 -21.15 -14.44 -4.14
C TYR A 339 -20.89 -13.29 -3.15
N MET A 340 -19.86 -12.48 -3.40
CA MET A 340 -19.47 -11.36 -2.54
C MET A 340 -20.60 -10.34 -2.36
N TRP A 341 -21.29 -9.99 -3.45
CA TRP A 341 -22.40 -9.06 -3.44
C TRP A 341 -23.59 -9.57 -2.63
N LYS A 342 -23.98 -10.85 -2.81
CA LYS A 342 -25.09 -11.44 -2.08
C LYS A 342 -24.79 -11.54 -0.59
N GLU A 343 -23.57 -11.94 -0.24
CA GLU A 343 -23.13 -12.00 1.15
C GLU A 343 -23.16 -10.61 1.78
N ALA A 344 -22.67 -9.57 1.08
CA ALA A 344 -22.74 -8.18 1.52
C ALA A 344 -24.17 -7.72 1.80
N LYS A 345 -25.09 -7.91 0.84
CA LYS A 345 -26.49 -7.52 0.99
C LYS A 345 -27.20 -8.29 2.11
N SER A 346 -26.87 -9.57 2.30
CA SER A 346 -27.42 -10.37 3.40
C SER A 346 -26.98 -9.83 4.76
N LYS A 347 -25.68 -9.53 4.93
CA LYS A 347 -25.15 -8.99 6.19
C LYS A 347 -25.78 -7.64 6.53
N VAL A 348 -25.93 -6.75 5.55
CA VAL A 348 -26.64 -5.47 5.76
C VAL A 348 -28.09 -5.70 6.18
N ALA A 349 -28.83 -6.59 5.49
CA ALA A 349 -30.22 -6.87 5.80
C ALA A 349 -30.42 -7.48 7.21
N ASN A 350 -29.42 -8.20 7.72
CA ASN A 350 -29.44 -8.80 9.05
C ASN A 350 -28.89 -7.89 10.17
N GLY A 351 -28.42 -6.68 9.85
CA GLY A 351 -27.76 -5.79 10.82
C GLY A 351 -26.37 -6.27 11.25
N GLU A 352 -25.73 -7.12 10.43
CA GLU A 352 -24.40 -7.71 10.64
C GLU A 352 -23.31 -6.92 9.88
N GLU A 353 -23.48 -5.60 9.76
CA GLU A 353 -22.58 -4.71 9.00
C GLU A 353 -21.14 -4.74 9.53
N ASN A 354 -20.98 -5.01 10.83
CA ASN A 354 -19.68 -5.22 11.47
C ASN A 354 -18.93 -6.46 10.98
N GLN A 355 -19.61 -7.40 10.31
CA GLN A 355 -19.03 -8.61 9.72
C GLN A 355 -18.74 -8.48 8.22
N LEU A 356 -19.06 -7.32 7.61
CA LEU A 356 -18.71 -7.06 6.21
C LEU A 356 -17.18 -6.99 6.10
N THR A 357 -16.64 -7.75 5.13
CA THR A 357 -15.28 -7.52 4.62
C THR A 357 -15.24 -6.15 3.94
N GLU A 358 -14.07 -5.54 3.78
CA GLU A 358 -14.02 -4.21 3.16
C GLU A 358 -14.45 -4.24 1.68
N GLU A 359 -14.13 -5.32 0.94
CA GLU A 359 -14.63 -5.50 -0.42
C GLU A 359 -16.15 -5.59 -0.45
N GLN A 360 -16.75 -6.22 0.57
CA GLN A 360 -18.20 -6.23 0.75
C GLN A 360 -18.72 -4.85 1.16
N ARG A 361 -18.06 -4.10 2.03
CA ARG A 361 -18.47 -2.73 2.42
C ARG A 361 -18.50 -1.78 1.24
N LEU A 362 -17.49 -1.85 0.37
CA LEU A 362 -17.37 -1.03 -0.83
C LEU A 362 -18.60 -1.15 -1.74
N ILE A 363 -19.15 -2.36 -1.84
CA ILE A 363 -20.27 -2.67 -2.72
C ILE A 363 -21.61 -2.70 -1.96
N ALA A 364 -21.62 -2.94 -0.66
CA ALA A 364 -22.81 -3.16 0.17
C ALA A 364 -23.92 -2.13 -0.05
N ASN A 365 -23.56 -0.85 -0.18
CA ASN A 365 -24.51 0.26 -0.25
C ASN A 365 -24.71 0.81 -1.67
N VAL A 366 -24.15 0.16 -2.69
CA VAL A 366 -24.39 0.54 -4.08
C VAL A 366 -25.77 0.05 -4.50
N GLU A 367 -26.55 0.89 -5.20
CA GLU A 367 -27.88 0.49 -5.68
C GLU A 367 -27.79 -0.34 -6.97
N SER A 368 -26.96 0.11 -7.90
CA SER A 368 -26.75 -0.55 -9.19
C SER A 368 -25.78 -1.73 -9.04
N VAL A 369 -26.28 -2.94 -9.31
CA VAL A 369 -25.46 -4.16 -9.36
C VAL A 369 -24.34 -4.05 -10.40
N ASP A 370 -24.61 -3.39 -11.54
CA ASP A 370 -23.60 -3.19 -12.57
C ASP A 370 -22.51 -2.22 -12.11
N ALA A 371 -22.88 -1.11 -11.45
CA ALA A 371 -21.90 -0.17 -10.90
C ALA A 371 -21.03 -0.85 -9.84
N ALA A 372 -21.65 -1.60 -8.93
CA ALA A 372 -20.95 -2.38 -7.93
C ALA A 372 -19.96 -3.39 -8.52
N ARG A 373 -20.37 -4.09 -9.58
CA ARG A 373 -19.49 -5.05 -10.29
C ARG A 373 -18.27 -4.34 -10.85
N PHE A 374 -18.47 -3.20 -11.50
CA PHE A 374 -17.37 -2.44 -12.08
C PHE A 374 -16.43 -1.90 -11.02
N VAL A 375 -16.95 -1.36 -9.91
CA VAL A 375 -16.17 -0.87 -8.77
C VAL A 375 -15.35 -1.97 -8.12
N TYR A 376 -15.97 -3.11 -7.84
CA TYR A 376 -15.29 -4.27 -7.24
C TYR A 376 -14.11 -4.73 -8.12
N ARG A 377 -14.36 -4.87 -9.43
CA ARG A 377 -13.34 -5.28 -10.39
C ARG A 377 -12.25 -4.21 -10.52
N SER A 378 -12.60 -2.93 -10.63
CA SER A 378 -11.63 -1.86 -10.80
C SER A 378 -10.68 -1.73 -9.61
N ARG A 379 -11.17 -1.85 -8.37
CA ARG A 379 -10.32 -1.72 -7.18
C ARG A 379 -9.30 -2.85 -7.10
N THR A 380 -9.72 -4.07 -7.41
CA THR A 380 -8.83 -5.24 -7.51
C THR A 380 -7.73 -5.00 -8.55
N LEU A 381 -8.11 -4.51 -9.73
CA LEU A 381 -7.17 -4.22 -10.83
C LEU A 381 -6.21 -3.09 -10.47
N HIS A 382 -6.72 -1.99 -9.92
CA HIS A 382 -5.92 -0.83 -9.47
C HIS A 382 -4.80 -1.25 -8.51
N ARG A 383 -5.12 -2.04 -7.47
CA ARG A 383 -4.14 -2.52 -6.48
C ARG A 383 -3.08 -3.45 -7.08
N GLN A 384 -3.46 -4.20 -8.11
CA GLN A 384 -2.55 -5.03 -8.90
C GLN A 384 -1.74 -4.21 -9.92
N LYS A 385 -1.79 -2.87 -9.87
CA LYS A 385 -1.20 -1.93 -10.83
C LYS A 385 -1.71 -2.12 -12.27
N ARG A 386 -2.88 -2.75 -12.43
CA ARG A 386 -3.50 -3.06 -13.72
C ARG A 386 -4.29 -1.87 -14.24
N TYR A 387 -3.60 -0.74 -14.40
CA TYR A 387 -4.22 0.57 -14.59
C TYR A 387 -5.04 0.69 -15.87
N TYR A 388 -4.68 -0.01 -16.96
CA TYR A 388 -5.52 -0.01 -18.17
C TYR A 388 -6.89 -0.60 -17.91
N GLU A 389 -6.89 -1.78 -17.29
CA GLU A 389 -8.10 -2.58 -17.13
C GLU A 389 -9.00 -1.93 -16.12
N ALA A 390 -8.37 -1.36 -15.09
CA ALA A 390 -9.04 -0.51 -14.14
C ALA A 390 -9.77 0.59 -14.90
N ILE A 391 -9.14 1.32 -15.84
CA ILE A 391 -9.79 2.41 -16.59
C ILE A 391 -11.10 1.99 -17.27
N SER A 392 -11.16 0.86 -17.98
CA SER A 392 -12.42 0.49 -18.63
C SER A 392 -13.53 0.21 -17.62
N CYS A 393 -13.22 -0.53 -16.56
CA CYS A 393 -14.17 -0.78 -15.48
C CYS A 393 -14.58 0.53 -14.80
N LEU A 394 -13.61 1.40 -14.50
CA LEU A 394 -13.80 2.68 -13.85
C LEU A 394 -14.61 3.66 -14.71
N GLU A 395 -14.40 3.72 -16.02
CA GLU A 395 -15.19 4.57 -16.92
C GLU A 395 -16.66 4.12 -16.98
N ASN A 396 -16.90 2.82 -16.96
CA ASN A 396 -18.24 2.27 -16.87
C ASN A 396 -18.87 2.58 -15.50
N ALA A 397 -18.12 2.40 -14.40
CA ALA A 397 -18.57 2.80 -13.06
C ALA A 397 -18.88 4.30 -12.98
N TYR A 398 -17.98 5.14 -13.49
CA TYR A 398 -18.15 6.59 -13.57
C TYR A 398 -19.42 6.96 -14.32
N ARG A 399 -19.66 6.40 -15.51
CA ARG A 399 -20.87 6.69 -16.30
C ARG A 399 -22.15 6.34 -15.54
N LEU A 400 -22.17 5.22 -14.83
CA LEU A 400 -23.33 4.78 -14.04
C LEU A 400 -23.52 5.64 -12.78
N LEU A 401 -22.43 5.94 -12.06
CA LEU A 401 -22.48 6.70 -10.81
C LEU A 401 -22.70 8.20 -11.03
N ASN A 402 -22.15 8.79 -12.08
CA ASN A 402 -22.35 10.21 -12.41
C ASN A 402 -23.80 10.51 -12.84
N SER A 403 -24.53 9.50 -13.32
CA SER A 403 -25.91 9.67 -13.74
C SER A 403 -26.80 10.07 -12.55
N ASN A 404 -27.44 11.24 -12.64
CA ASN A 404 -28.26 11.82 -11.58
C ASN A 404 -27.54 11.93 -10.21
N ILE A 405 -26.25 12.27 -10.19
CA ILE A 405 -25.43 12.36 -8.96
C ILE A 405 -26.08 13.18 -7.84
N ASP A 406 -26.83 14.24 -8.18
CA ASP A 406 -27.57 15.08 -7.23
C ASP A 406 -28.63 14.33 -6.43
N LYS A 407 -29.12 13.20 -6.93
CA LYS A 407 -30.14 12.36 -6.30
C LYS A 407 -29.56 11.18 -5.52
N LYS A 408 -28.24 10.98 -5.58
CA LYS A 408 -27.55 9.85 -4.96
C LYS A 408 -27.28 10.08 -3.48
N SER A 409 -27.17 8.98 -2.73
CA SER A 409 -26.83 9.01 -1.30
C SER A 409 -25.42 9.55 -1.06
N LEU A 410 -25.10 9.87 0.19
CA LEU A 410 -23.75 10.31 0.56
C LEU A 410 -22.71 9.22 0.25
N GLU A 411 -23.05 7.95 0.47
CA GLU A 411 -22.20 6.79 0.20
C GLU A 411 -21.91 6.65 -1.30
N GLU A 412 -22.93 6.75 -2.15
CA GLU A 412 -22.74 6.68 -3.60
C GLU A 412 -21.95 7.88 -4.15
N ARG A 413 -22.12 9.07 -3.57
CA ARG A 413 -21.31 10.25 -3.92
C ARG A 413 -19.86 10.07 -3.50
N ASN A 414 -19.60 9.55 -2.30
CA ASN A 414 -18.24 9.24 -1.85
C ASN A 414 -17.58 8.18 -2.74
N LEU A 415 -18.34 7.16 -3.15
CA LEU A 415 -17.86 6.15 -4.09
C LEU A 415 -17.57 6.74 -5.48
N PHE A 416 -18.40 7.66 -5.96
CA PHE A 416 -18.13 8.40 -7.19
C PHE A 416 -16.80 9.16 -7.12
N LEU A 417 -16.52 9.84 -6.00
CA LEU A 417 -15.25 10.52 -5.78
C LEU A 417 -14.06 9.54 -5.74
N GLU A 418 -14.22 8.37 -5.12
CA GLU A 418 -13.20 7.30 -5.15
C GLU A 418 -12.94 6.78 -6.57
N VAL A 419 -13.98 6.63 -7.39
CA VAL A 419 -13.84 6.26 -8.81
C VAL A 419 -13.11 7.35 -9.60
N CYS A 420 -13.41 8.62 -9.37
CA CYS A 420 -12.69 9.74 -9.99
C CYS A 420 -11.21 9.78 -9.58
N TYR A 421 -10.91 9.57 -8.30
CA TYR A 421 -9.54 9.44 -7.81
C TYR A 421 -8.80 8.29 -8.52
N MET A 422 -9.38 7.08 -8.55
CA MET A 422 -8.76 5.93 -9.21
C MET A 422 -8.58 6.15 -10.71
N LEU A 423 -9.52 6.83 -11.39
CA LEU A 423 -9.37 7.21 -12.81
C LEU A 423 -8.20 8.18 -13.01
N GLY A 424 -8.14 9.21 -12.18
CA GLY A 424 -7.04 10.17 -12.14
C GLY A 424 -5.68 9.48 -12.01
N PHE A 425 -5.55 8.65 -10.98
CA PHE A 425 -4.37 7.84 -10.71
C PHE A 425 -4.00 6.98 -11.91
N CYS A 426 -4.96 6.18 -12.41
CA CYS A 426 -4.70 5.31 -13.54
C CYS A 426 -4.26 6.11 -14.76
N TYR A 427 -4.86 7.25 -15.07
CA TYR A 427 -4.45 8.05 -16.23
C TYR A 427 -3.07 8.70 -16.08
N ASN A 428 -2.67 9.08 -14.86
CA ASN A 428 -1.32 9.57 -14.57
C ASN A 428 -0.26 8.49 -14.79
N GLU A 429 -0.54 7.26 -14.37
CA GLU A 429 0.32 6.10 -14.64
C GLU A 429 0.54 5.87 -16.14
N LEU A 430 -0.42 6.30 -16.96
CA LEU A 430 -0.37 6.18 -18.42
C LEU A 430 0.12 7.41 -19.14
N GLN A 431 0.60 8.40 -18.40
CA GLN A 431 1.08 9.66 -18.93
C GLN A 431 0.02 10.44 -19.74
N GLN A 432 -1.27 10.16 -19.48
CA GLN A 432 -2.39 10.92 -20.03
C GLN A 432 -2.81 11.99 -19.03
N TYR A 433 -1.87 12.89 -18.72
CA TYR A 433 -2.02 13.89 -17.67
C TYR A 433 -3.23 14.81 -17.90
N ASP A 434 -3.58 15.12 -19.15
CA ASP A 434 -4.79 15.92 -19.46
C ASP A 434 -6.08 15.22 -19.01
N ARG A 435 -6.18 13.89 -19.22
CA ARG A 435 -7.34 13.10 -18.78
C ARG A 435 -7.30 12.86 -17.28
N ALA A 436 -6.13 12.60 -16.71
CA ALA A 436 -5.93 12.48 -15.27
C ALA A 436 -6.41 13.74 -14.55
N TYR A 437 -5.97 14.91 -15.03
CA TYR A 437 -6.35 16.21 -14.50
C TYR A 437 -7.87 16.39 -14.50
N TYR A 438 -8.55 16.06 -15.60
CA TYR A 438 -10.02 16.12 -15.66
C TYR A 438 -10.69 15.34 -14.52
N TYR A 439 -10.31 14.08 -14.27
CA TYR A 439 -10.92 13.29 -13.20
C TYR A 439 -10.51 13.75 -11.81
N LEU A 440 -9.26 14.19 -11.63
CA LEU A 440 -8.76 14.65 -10.33
C LEU A 440 -9.39 15.97 -9.89
N THR A 441 -9.87 16.81 -10.81
CA THR A 441 -10.62 18.03 -10.44
C THR A 441 -11.91 17.75 -9.67
N PHE A 442 -12.50 16.56 -9.77
CA PHE A 442 -13.68 16.20 -8.97
C PHE A 442 -13.34 15.95 -7.49
N VAL A 443 -12.08 15.64 -7.18
CA VAL A 443 -11.64 15.31 -5.82
C VAL A 443 -10.87 16.43 -5.13
N THR A 444 -10.64 17.55 -5.82
CA THR A 444 -10.02 18.75 -5.22
C THR A 444 -10.92 19.32 -4.12
N GLY A 445 -10.33 19.69 -2.98
CA GLY A 445 -11.05 20.25 -1.83
C GLY A 445 -11.79 19.20 -0.98
N VAL A 446 -11.69 17.92 -1.32
CA VAL A 446 -12.08 16.82 -0.43
C VAL A 446 -10.98 16.67 0.62
N ASN A 447 -11.34 16.60 1.91
CA ASN A 447 -10.39 16.45 3.01
C ASN A 447 -9.80 15.02 3.09
N ARG A 448 -9.07 14.61 2.04
CA ARG A 448 -8.38 13.33 1.89
C ARG A 448 -6.99 13.56 1.30
N THR A 449 -5.95 13.32 2.09
CA THR A 449 -4.54 13.56 1.73
C THR A 449 -4.14 12.84 0.44
N LEU A 450 -4.44 11.54 0.31
CA LEU A 450 -4.14 10.74 -0.89
C LEU A 450 -4.66 11.38 -2.19
N TYR A 451 -5.83 12.03 -2.14
CA TYR A 451 -6.44 12.64 -3.32
C TYR A 451 -5.72 13.95 -3.69
N ALA A 452 -5.30 14.71 -2.69
CA ALA A 452 -4.49 15.91 -2.87
C ALA A 452 -3.08 15.57 -3.39
N GLU A 453 -2.46 14.51 -2.89
CA GLU A 453 -1.16 14.02 -3.35
C GLU A 453 -1.19 13.68 -4.84
N GLU A 454 -2.17 12.87 -5.28
CA GLU A 454 -2.30 12.50 -6.69
C GLU A 454 -2.59 13.71 -7.60
N TYR A 455 -3.39 14.67 -7.13
CA TYR A 455 -3.64 15.91 -7.86
C TYR A 455 -2.37 16.75 -8.03
N VAL A 456 -1.55 16.89 -6.99
CA VAL A 456 -0.25 17.57 -7.06
C VAL A 456 0.69 16.85 -8.03
N ASN A 457 0.77 15.52 -7.96
CA ASN A 457 1.55 14.71 -8.90
C ASN A 457 1.11 14.96 -10.35
N CYS A 458 -0.19 14.93 -10.62
CA CYS A 458 -0.76 15.23 -11.94
C CYS A 458 -0.31 16.59 -12.50
N MET A 459 -0.41 17.64 -11.68
CA MET A 459 -0.08 19.01 -12.07
C MET A 459 1.39 19.12 -12.49
N ILE A 460 2.28 18.49 -11.72
CA ILE A 460 3.70 18.52 -11.99
C ILE A 460 4.04 17.71 -13.23
N TYR A 461 3.46 16.52 -13.40
CA TYR A 461 3.70 15.70 -14.60
C TYR A 461 3.16 16.33 -15.88
N LEU A 462 2.06 17.08 -15.78
CA LEU A 462 1.53 17.89 -16.88
C LEU A 462 2.48 19.03 -17.26
N GLY A 463 3.44 19.40 -16.40
CA GLY A 463 4.26 20.59 -16.54
C GLY A 463 3.44 21.87 -16.35
N ASP A 464 2.37 21.81 -15.57
CA ASP A 464 1.49 22.96 -15.36
C ASP A 464 2.23 24.04 -14.57
N TYR A 465 2.31 25.25 -15.13
CA TYR A 465 3.01 26.37 -14.50
C TYR A 465 2.44 26.75 -13.13
N ARG A 466 1.19 26.37 -12.84
CA ARG A 466 0.51 26.62 -11.56
C ARG A 466 0.98 25.67 -10.45
N SER A 467 1.69 24.58 -10.78
CA SER A 467 2.05 23.53 -9.82
C SER A 467 2.71 24.07 -8.56
N LEU A 468 3.68 25.00 -8.70
CA LEU A 468 4.36 25.58 -7.55
C LEU A 468 3.41 26.40 -6.66
N MET A 469 2.57 27.24 -7.28
CA MET A 469 1.58 28.05 -6.56
C MET A 469 0.53 27.17 -5.85
N THR A 470 0.13 26.06 -6.47
CA THR A 470 -0.78 25.08 -5.86
C THR A 470 -0.15 24.42 -4.63
N ILE A 471 1.11 23.99 -4.72
CA ILE A 471 1.82 23.41 -3.58
C ILE A 471 1.98 24.44 -2.46
N ASP A 472 2.38 25.66 -2.80
CA ASP A 472 2.55 26.74 -1.82
C ASP A 472 1.24 27.09 -1.10
N GLY A 473 0.12 27.13 -1.82
CA GLY A 473 -1.20 27.36 -1.22
C GLY A 473 -1.60 26.26 -0.24
N ILE A 474 -1.40 24.99 -0.61
CA ILE A 474 -1.69 23.85 0.29
C ILE A 474 -0.79 23.89 1.53
N LEU A 475 0.49 24.20 1.36
CA LEU A 475 1.42 24.35 2.47
C LEU A 475 0.98 25.49 3.41
N GLU A 476 0.59 26.66 2.86
CA GLU A 476 0.13 27.79 3.66
C GLU A 476 -1.12 27.46 4.47
N ASP A 477 -2.13 26.82 3.85
CA ASP A 477 -3.35 26.36 4.53
C ASP A 477 -3.03 25.39 5.68
N LEU A 478 -2.07 24.48 5.46
CA LEU A 478 -1.67 23.50 6.46
C LEU A 478 -0.94 24.15 7.65
N HIS A 479 -0.02 25.07 7.39
CA HIS A 479 0.68 25.81 8.45
C HIS A 479 -0.28 26.68 9.26
N ASN A 480 -1.24 27.35 8.61
CA ASN A 480 -2.25 28.15 9.31
C ASN A 480 -3.10 27.28 10.23
N SER A 481 -3.46 26.07 9.79
CA SER A 481 -4.22 25.12 10.60
C SER A 481 -3.44 24.61 11.82
N ILE A 482 -2.12 24.44 11.70
CA ILE A 482 -1.24 24.03 12.81
C ILE A 482 -1.06 25.16 13.84
N VAL A 483 -1.01 26.41 13.40
CA VAL A 483 -0.85 27.59 14.28
C VAL A 483 -2.11 27.88 15.11
N GLU A 484 -3.29 27.45 14.64
CA GLU A 484 -4.56 27.60 15.36
C GLU A 484 -4.74 26.58 16.50
N ASP A 485 -3.95 25.49 16.54
CA ASP A 485 -3.98 24.50 17.62
C ASP A 485 -3.04 24.93 18.76
N GLU A 486 -3.56 25.07 19.98
CA GLU A 486 -2.88 25.74 21.12
C GLU A 486 -1.54 25.10 21.55
N GLU A 487 -1.20 23.91 21.07
CA GLU A 487 0.02 23.17 21.41
C GLU A 487 1.16 23.32 20.37
N GLY A 488 0.90 23.85 19.16
CA GLY A 488 1.94 24.12 18.15
C GLY A 488 2.74 22.89 17.68
N GLU A 489 2.30 21.68 18.02
CA GLU A 489 2.89 20.43 17.56
C GLU A 489 2.21 19.99 16.27
N VAL A 490 2.99 19.65 15.23
CA VAL A 490 2.44 19.06 14.00
C VAL A 490 1.90 17.69 14.37
N GLU A 491 0.60 17.49 14.21
CA GLU A 491 -0.03 16.18 14.44
C GLU A 491 0.73 15.11 13.63
N GLN A 492 1.12 14.01 14.29
CA GLN A 492 1.95 12.97 13.68
C GLN A 492 1.29 12.34 12.43
N SER A 493 -0.03 12.48 12.30
CA SER A 493 -0.84 12.07 11.15
C SER A 493 -0.66 12.96 9.90
N VAL A 494 -0.26 14.23 10.07
CA VAL A 494 -0.11 15.24 9.00
C VAL A 494 1.30 15.28 8.44
N HIS A 495 2.30 14.88 9.24
CA HIS A 495 3.72 14.92 8.88
C HIS A 495 4.04 14.25 7.53
N PRO A 496 3.54 13.05 7.18
CA PRO A 496 3.86 12.40 5.90
C PRO A 496 3.40 13.21 4.67
N PHE A 497 2.24 13.85 4.77
CA PHE A 497 1.69 14.69 3.69
C PHE A 497 2.48 15.99 3.53
N LEU A 498 2.93 16.58 4.65
CA LEU A 498 3.80 17.75 4.63
C LEU A 498 5.14 17.43 3.92
N GLN A 499 5.75 16.29 4.28
CA GLN A 499 7.00 15.85 3.65
C GLN A 499 6.81 15.56 2.16
N PHE A 500 5.70 14.95 1.75
CA PHE A 500 5.32 14.80 0.34
C PHE A 500 5.35 16.14 -0.39
N LEU A 501 4.68 17.17 0.14
CA LEU A 501 4.60 18.49 -0.49
C LEU A 501 5.98 19.14 -0.63
N TYR A 502 6.85 19.03 0.37
CA TYR A 502 8.22 19.55 0.27
C TYR A 502 9.04 18.83 -0.80
N ARG A 503 8.98 17.50 -0.87
CA ARG A 503 9.66 16.73 -1.93
C ARG A 503 9.20 17.17 -3.32
N ARG A 504 7.89 17.31 -3.51
CA ARG A 504 7.31 17.77 -4.79
C ARG A 504 7.60 19.24 -5.09
N LYS A 505 7.69 20.10 -4.09
CA LYS A 505 8.09 21.50 -4.26
C LYS A 505 9.55 21.61 -4.71
N ALA A 506 10.45 20.87 -4.07
CA ALA A 506 11.85 20.81 -4.47
C ALA A 506 12.00 20.34 -5.92
N TYR A 507 11.28 19.29 -6.31
CA TYR A 507 11.20 18.82 -7.70
C TYR A 507 10.86 19.94 -8.68
N VAL A 508 9.78 20.68 -8.41
CA VAL A 508 9.33 21.76 -9.30
C VAL A 508 10.35 22.90 -9.37
N LEU A 509 11.00 23.24 -8.26
CA LEU A 509 12.06 24.27 -8.25
C LEU A 509 13.26 23.86 -9.10
N VAL A 510 13.66 22.58 -9.07
CA VAL A 510 14.75 22.04 -9.91
C VAL A 510 14.39 22.13 -11.39
N GLU A 511 13.19 21.70 -11.79
CA GLU A 511 12.73 21.77 -13.18
C GLU A 511 12.60 23.22 -13.69
N LEU A 512 12.31 24.18 -12.81
CA LEU A 512 12.29 25.61 -13.12
C LEU A 512 13.70 26.26 -13.10
N HIS A 513 14.77 25.48 -12.93
CA HIS A 513 16.15 25.96 -12.77
C HIS A 513 16.35 26.94 -11.59
N ARG A 514 15.47 26.90 -10.58
CA ARG A 514 15.56 27.71 -9.35
C ARG A 514 16.40 26.98 -8.30
N PHE A 515 17.63 26.64 -8.69
CA PHE A 515 18.50 25.75 -7.92
C PHE A 515 18.83 26.26 -6.51
N ASP A 516 19.02 27.57 -6.35
CA ASP A 516 19.35 28.14 -5.03
C ASP A 516 18.21 27.91 -4.01
N GLU A 517 16.96 28.10 -4.43
CA GLU A 517 15.79 27.89 -3.59
C GLU A 517 15.52 26.40 -3.32
N ALA A 518 15.76 25.54 -4.32
CA ALA A 518 15.67 24.10 -4.16
C ALA A 518 16.71 23.61 -3.12
N GLU A 519 17.97 24.06 -3.22
CA GLU A 519 19.03 23.67 -2.29
C GLU A 519 18.76 24.13 -0.86
N GLU A 520 18.24 25.34 -0.67
CA GLU A 520 17.90 25.86 0.67
C GLU A 520 16.88 24.96 1.36
N MET A 521 15.82 24.58 0.64
CA MET A 521 14.78 23.69 1.15
C MET A 521 15.30 22.27 1.39
N LEU A 522 16.01 21.68 0.41
CA LEU A 522 16.53 20.32 0.52
C LEU A 522 17.48 20.18 1.72
N ARG A 523 18.29 21.20 2.04
CA ARG A 523 19.17 21.18 3.23
C ARG A 523 18.40 21.09 4.54
N GLN A 524 17.19 21.65 4.61
CA GLN A 524 16.33 21.57 5.80
C GLN A 524 15.70 20.17 5.95
N MET A 525 15.65 19.38 4.89
CA MET A 525 15.06 18.04 4.86
C MET A 525 16.06 16.91 5.16
N ILE A 526 17.37 17.20 5.24
CA ILE A 526 18.42 16.19 5.43
C ILE A 526 18.25 15.41 6.73
N ASP A 527 17.85 16.11 7.80
CA ASP A 527 17.70 15.52 9.13
C ASP A 527 16.33 14.84 9.32
N ASP A 528 15.45 14.87 8.31
CA ASP A 528 14.15 14.20 8.33
C ASP A 528 14.29 12.70 8.04
N PRO A 529 13.81 11.80 8.91
CA PRO A 529 13.93 10.35 8.72
C PRO A 529 13.25 9.80 7.45
N GLU A 530 12.22 10.47 6.93
CA GLU A 530 11.48 10.02 5.74
C GLU A 530 12.02 10.61 4.44
N SER A 531 12.68 11.76 4.49
CA SER A 531 13.06 12.55 3.30
C SER A 531 14.56 12.83 3.17
N GLY A 532 15.37 12.43 4.15
CA GLY A 532 16.82 12.68 4.15
C GLY A 532 17.55 12.08 2.95
N ASP A 533 17.29 10.82 2.61
CA ASP A 533 17.90 10.16 1.45
C ASP A 533 17.52 10.86 0.13
N PHE A 534 16.23 11.19 -0.03
CA PHE A 534 15.74 11.96 -1.18
C PHE A 534 16.45 13.32 -1.27
N ALA A 535 16.59 14.02 -0.14
CA ALA A 535 17.20 15.34 -0.11
C ALA A 535 18.68 15.29 -0.53
N LEU A 536 19.41 14.28 -0.08
CA LEU A 536 20.81 14.06 -0.46
C LEU A 536 20.95 13.75 -1.96
N ASP A 537 20.09 12.88 -2.49
CA ASP A 537 20.08 12.51 -3.92
C ASP A 537 19.81 13.73 -4.81
N GLU A 538 18.81 14.55 -4.47
CA GLU A 538 18.48 15.75 -5.24
C GLU A 538 19.56 16.84 -5.15
N LEU A 539 20.17 17.03 -3.98
CA LEU A 539 21.31 17.94 -3.85
C LEU A 539 22.49 17.51 -4.74
N ALA A 540 22.76 16.20 -4.82
CA ALA A 540 23.78 15.67 -5.72
C ALA A 540 23.39 15.86 -7.20
N TYR A 541 22.11 15.69 -7.55
CA TYR A 541 21.62 15.94 -8.91
C TYR A 541 21.75 17.41 -9.33
N ILE A 542 21.39 18.36 -8.46
CA ILE A 542 21.56 19.80 -8.72
C ILE A 542 23.04 20.15 -8.97
N GLN A 543 23.96 19.56 -8.20
CA GLN A 543 25.41 19.75 -8.42
C GLN A 543 25.82 19.31 -9.84
N GLN A 544 25.35 18.13 -10.29
CA GLN A 544 25.62 17.64 -11.65
C GLN A 544 25.01 18.56 -12.73
N LEU A 545 23.81 19.09 -12.52
CA LEU A 545 23.18 20.02 -13.46
C LEU A 545 24.00 21.31 -13.60
N ARG A 546 24.46 21.89 -12.49
CA ARG A 546 25.32 23.09 -12.51
C ARG A 546 26.67 22.84 -13.18
N GLU A 547 27.24 21.65 -13.02
CA GLU A 547 28.47 21.27 -13.74
C GLU A 547 28.24 21.18 -15.24
N LYS A 548 27.13 20.59 -15.68
CA LYS A 548 26.73 20.53 -17.10
C LYS A 548 26.52 21.93 -17.68
N ASP A 549 25.82 22.82 -16.98
CA ASP A 549 25.59 24.20 -17.43
C ASP A 549 26.90 24.98 -17.61
N LYS A 550 27.88 24.75 -16.73
CA LYS A 550 29.23 25.35 -16.84
C LYS A 550 30.00 24.82 -18.05
N THR A 551 29.87 23.53 -18.39
CA THR A 551 30.54 22.91 -19.54
C THR A 551 29.85 23.16 -20.88
N GLY A 552 28.51 23.31 -20.91
CA GLY A 552 27.75 23.61 -22.12
C GLY A 552 27.88 25.07 -22.58
N GLY A 553 28.05 26.01 -21.64
CA GLY A 553 28.28 27.43 -21.95
C GLY A 553 29.67 27.75 -22.50
N THR A 554 30.61 26.81 -22.54
CA THR A 554 31.96 27.04 -23.08
C THR A 554 32.07 26.79 -24.59
N ASP A 555 31.18 25.98 -25.18
CA ASP A 555 31.21 25.66 -26.62
C ASP A 555 30.49 26.69 -27.50
N GLU A 556 29.53 27.47 -26.98
CA GLU A 556 28.84 28.53 -27.75
C GLU A 556 29.63 29.85 -27.86
N SER A 557 30.79 29.95 -27.22
CA SER A 557 31.66 31.14 -27.30
C SER A 557 32.79 31.02 -28.34
N ASN A 558 32.86 29.90 -29.08
CA ASN A 558 33.79 29.68 -30.20
C ASN A 558 33.05 29.16 -31.46
N SER A 559 32.02 29.87 -31.91
CA SER A 559 31.43 29.69 -33.24
C SER A 559 31.22 31.04 -33.93
#